data_AF-A0A7V8JTH7-F1
#
_entry.id   AF-A0A7V8JTH7-F1
#
_cell.length_a   1.000
_cell.length_b   1.000
_cell.length_c   1.000
_cell.angle_alpha   90.00
_cell.angle_beta   90.00
_cell.angle_gamma   90.00
#
_symmetry.space_group_name_H-M   'P 1'
#
loop_
_entity.id
_entity.type
_entity.pdbx_description
1 polymer ?
#
loop_
_entity_poly.entity_id
_entity_poly.type
_entity_poly.pdbx_seq_one_letter_code
_entity_poly.pdbx_strand_id
1 'polypeptide(L)'
;MARLQEVFAPQLLIFLAGADPHEGDRLGKMKLSMQGLAARDNAVFSFARQHKIPVAVTMAGGYGRDIEQTVAVHIQTIRLASHHAAAWNKS
;
A
#
# COMPACT_ATOMS: atom_id res chain seq x y z
N MET A 1 -11.00 2.63 -9.59
CA MET A 1 -11.22 3.66 -8.54
C MET A 1 -12.29 4.69 -8.90
N ALA A 2 -12.61 4.95 -10.18
CA ALA A 2 -13.65 5.91 -10.59
C ALA A 2 -15.01 5.73 -9.89
N ARG A 3 -15.54 4.49 -9.85
CA ARG A 3 -16.82 4.21 -9.17
C ARG A 3 -16.85 4.58 -7.68
N LEU A 4 -15.72 4.52 -6.97
CA LEU A 4 -15.67 4.86 -5.55
C LEU A 4 -16.04 6.34 -5.32
N GLN A 5 -15.65 7.22 -6.24
CA GLN A 5 -15.87 8.66 -6.13
C GLN A 5 -17.31 9.07 -6.40
N GLU A 6 -17.99 8.31 -7.26
CA GLU A 6 -19.39 8.53 -7.57
C GLU A 6 -20.30 8.23 -6.38
N VAL A 7 -19.85 7.35 -5.46
CA VAL A 7 -20.67 6.86 -4.36
C VAL A 7 -20.15 7.24 -2.97
N PHE A 8 -18.89 7.71 -2.87
CA PHE A 8 -18.26 8.03 -1.60
C PHE A 8 -17.16 9.10 -1.72
N ALA A 9 -17.16 10.06 -0.80
CA ALA A 9 -16.17 11.13 -0.70
C ALA A 9 -15.35 10.98 0.60
N PRO A 10 -14.32 10.14 0.63
CA PRO A 10 -13.50 9.94 1.84
C PRO A 10 -12.68 11.19 2.19
N GLN A 11 -12.61 11.50 3.48
CA GLN A 11 -11.74 12.56 4.02
C GLN A 11 -10.43 12.02 4.61
N LEU A 12 -10.31 10.70 4.75
CA LEU A 12 -9.13 9.99 5.24
C LEU A 12 -9.14 8.58 4.65
N LEU A 13 -7.96 8.07 4.30
CA LEU A 13 -7.76 6.66 3.98
C LEU A 13 -6.94 5.99 5.08
N ILE A 14 -7.43 4.88 5.62
CA ILE A 14 -6.65 3.98 6.46
C ILE A 14 -6.23 2.82 5.58
N PHE A 15 -4.96 2.77 5.21
CA PHE A 15 -4.43 1.74 4.34
C PHE A 15 -3.80 0.61 5.17
N LEU A 16 -4.46 -0.54 5.19
CA LEU A 16 -3.97 -1.77 5.80
C LEU A 16 -2.97 -2.45 4.84
N ALA A 17 -1.70 -2.10 4.96
CA ALA A 17 -0.62 -2.57 4.10
C ALA A 17 -0.14 -3.97 4.53
N GLY A 18 -0.88 -4.99 4.11
CA GLY A 18 -0.49 -6.39 4.31
C GLY A 18 0.61 -6.83 3.35
N ALA A 19 1.59 -7.55 3.87
CA ALA A 19 2.59 -8.32 3.13
C ALA A 19 2.09 -9.72 2.74
N ASP A 20 0.96 -10.16 3.29
CA ASP A 20 0.41 -11.50 3.05
C ASP A 20 0.01 -11.81 1.60
N PRO A 21 -0.23 -10.87 0.67
CA PRO A 21 -0.39 -11.24 -0.74
C PRO A 21 0.92 -11.66 -1.43
N HIS A 22 2.08 -11.44 -0.82
CA HIS A 22 3.39 -11.76 -1.38
C HIS A 22 3.55 -13.25 -1.69
N GLU A 23 4.30 -13.60 -2.74
CA GLU A 23 4.56 -15.00 -3.13
C GLU A 23 5.28 -15.85 -2.07
N GLY A 24 6.06 -15.21 -1.20
CA GLY A 24 6.74 -15.85 -0.08
C GLY A 24 5.90 -16.00 1.19
N ASP A 25 4.67 -15.48 1.19
CA ASP A 25 3.77 -15.59 2.34
C ASP A 25 3.15 -16.99 2.44
N ARG A 26 2.99 -17.49 3.66
CA ARG A 26 2.45 -18.82 3.92
C ARG A 26 0.92 -18.87 3.89
N LEU A 27 0.26 -17.80 4.30
CA LEU A 27 -1.20 -17.72 4.42
C LEU A 27 -1.82 -17.04 3.18
N GLY A 28 -1.04 -16.21 2.51
CA GLY A 28 -1.33 -15.61 1.21
C GLY A 28 -1.64 -16.61 0.11
N LYS A 29 -2.66 -16.31 -0.70
CA LYS A 29 -3.01 -17.11 -1.90
C LYS A 29 -2.89 -16.35 -3.22
N MET A 30 -2.36 -15.12 -3.19
CA MET A 30 -2.34 -14.23 -4.35
C MET A 30 -1.05 -14.32 -5.18
N LYS A 31 0.06 -14.79 -4.58
CA LYS A 31 1.37 -14.94 -5.24
C LYS A 31 1.84 -13.67 -5.97
N LEU A 32 1.70 -12.51 -5.31
CA LEU A 32 2.19 -11.26 -5.87
C LEU A 32 3.71 -11.16 -5.70
N SER A 33 4.39 -10.72 -6.74
CA SER A 33 5.79 -10.32 -6.65
C SER A 33 5.93 -9.01 -5.87
N MET A 34 7.16 -8.67 -5.47
CA MET A 34 7.48 -7.35 -4.90
C MET A 34 7.01 -6.19 -5.77
N GLN A 35 7.14 -6.31 -7.11
CA GLN A 35 6.64 -5.31 -8.06
C GLN A 35 5.11 -5.24 -8.08
N GLY A 36 4.43 -6.38 -7.97
CA GLY A 36 2.97 -6.43 -7.86
C GLY A 36 2.45 -5.70 -6.60
N LEU A 37 3.13 -5.89 -5.48
CA LEU A 37 2.84 -5.15 -4.24
C LEU A 37 3.13 -3.65 -4.39
N ALA A 38 4.25 -3.30 -5.03
CA ALA A 38 4.56 -1.89 -5.31
C ALA A 38 3.49 -1.23 -6.19
N ALA A 39 2.97 -1.95 -7.19
CA ALA A 39 1.89 -1.46 -8.06
C ALA A 39 0.59 -1.25 -7.27
N ARG A 40 0.24 -2.18 -6.37
CA ARG A 40 -0.90 -2.03 -5.44
C ARG A 40 -0.76 -0.76 -4.60
N ASP A 41 0.36 -0.60 -3.93
CA ASP A 41 0.60 0.53 -3.02
C ASP A 41 0.58 1.87 -3.78
N ASN A 42 1.24 1.93 -4.94
CA ASN A 42 1.22 3.11 -5.80
C ASN A 42 -0.19 3.47 -6.29
N ALA A 43 -1.04 2.49 -6.59
CA ALA A 43 -2.41 2.76 -7.00
C ALA A 43 -3.21 3.46 -5.87
N VAL A 44 -3.03 3.01 -4.63
CA VAL A 44 -3.67 3.62 -3.45
C VAL A 44 -3.12 5.03 -3.19
N PHE A 45 -1.79 5.19 -3.13
CA PHE A 45 -1.19 6.50 -2.83
C PHE A 45 -1.40 7.53 -3.94
N SER A 46 -1.35 7.12 -5.21
CA SER A 46 -1.63 8.02 -6.33
C SER A 46 -3.08 8.49 -6.32
N PHE A 47 -4.04 7.59 -6.03
CA PHE A 47 -5.44 7.96 -5.84
C PHE A 47 -5.59 8.98 -4.70
N ALA A 48 -5.01 8.69 -3.54
CA ALA A 48 -5.10 9.59 -2.40
C ALA A 48 -4.54 10.99 -2.71
N ARG A 49 -3.36 11.04 -3.34
CA ARG A 49 -2.70 12.29 -3.74
C ARG A 49 -3.51 13.07 -4.77
N GLN A 50 -3.99 12.43 -5.84
CA GLN A 50 -4.79 13.07 -6.89
C GLN A 50 -6.05 13.73 -6.31
N HIS A 51 -6.61 13.14 -5.27
CA HIS A 51 -7.86 13.60 -4.66
C HIS A 51 -7.65 14.40 -3.37
N LYS A 52 -6.40 14.73 -3.02
CA LYS A 52 -6.05 15.45 -1.80
C LYS A 52 -6.66 14.80 -0.54
N ILE A 53 -6.61 13.47 -0.45
CA ILE A 53 -7.04 12.70 0.72
C ILE A 53 -5.79 12.27 1.53
N PRO A 54 -5.68 12.62 2.83
CA PRO A 54 -4.60 12.14 3.69
C PRO A 54 -4.68 10.62 3.87
N VAL A 55 -3.52 9.98 4.06
CA VAL A 55 -3.42 8.53 4.23
C VAL A 55 -2.71 8.20 5.54
N ALA A 56 -3.36 7.40 6.39
CA ALA A 56 -2.74 6.71 7.49
C ALA A 56 -2.36 5.29 7.03
N VAL A 57 -1.06 4.99 6.97
CA VAL A 57 -0.57 3.66 6.62
C VAL A 57 -0.43 2.84 7.89
N THR A 58 -0.99 1.63 7.87
CA THR A 58 -0.93 0.69 8.99
C THR A 58 -0.39 -0.63 8.48
N MET A 59 0.57 -1.21 9.19
CA MET A 59 1.07 -2.53 8.88
C MET A 59 -0.03 -3.57 9.14
N ALA A 60 -0.21 -4.51 8.23
CA ALA A 60 -1.13 -5.63 8.39
C ALA A 60 -0.37 -6.96 8.19
N GLY A 61 -1.05 -8.02 7.73
CA GLY A 61 -0.52 -9.39 7.66
C GLY A 61 0.87 -9.53 7.04
N GLY A 62 1.51 -10.66 7.29
CA GLY A 62 2.91 -10.92 6.93
C GLY A 62 3.38 -12.12 7.72
N TYR A 63 3.22 -13.30 7.14
CA TYR A 63 3.36 -14.60 7.78
C TYR A 63 4.35 -15.51 7.03
N GLY A 64 5.24 -14.88 6.25
CA GLY A 64 6.33 -15.55 5.56
C GLY A 64 7.24 -16.30 6.53
N ARG A 65 7.85 -17.38 6.04
CA ARG A 65 8.87 -18.12 6.83
C ARG A 65 10.16 -17.32 6.93
N ASP A 66 10.46 -16.53 5.90
CA ASP A 66 11.58 -15.61 5.87
C ASP A 66 11.13 -14.23 6.37
N ILE A 67 11.64 -13.87 7.55
CA ILE A 67 11.35 -12.58 8.18
C ILE A 67 11.95 -11.42 7.39
N GLU A 68 13.13 -11.60 6.78
CA GLU A 68 13.80 -10.55 6.00
C GLU A 68 12.96 -10.18 4.78
N GLN A 69 12.35 -11.18 4.14
CA GLN A 69 11.45 -10.95 3.02
C GLN A 69 10.17 -10.20 3.45
N THR A 70 9.60 -10.56 4.59
CA THR A 70 8.41 -9.87 5.14
C THR A 70 8.73 -8.42 5.50
N VAL A 71 9.88 -8.18 6.14
CA VAL A 71 10.38 -6.83 6.45
C VAL A 71 10.63 -6.04 5.16
N ALA A 72 11.24 -6.64 4.14
CA ALA A 72 11.49 -6.00 2.86
C ALA A 72 10.20 -5.51 2.18
N VAL A 73 9.11 -6.28 2.26
CA VAL A 73 7.78 -5.86 1.77
C VAL A 73 7.31 -4.60 2.50
N HIS A 74 7.33 -4.59 3.83
CA HIS A 74 6.86 -3.43 4.59
C HIS A 74 7.75 -2.19 4.39
N ILE A 75 9.07 -2.37 4.32
CA ILE A 75 10.00 -1.29 4.00
C ILE A 75 9.73 -0.71 2.62
N GLN A 76 9.41 -1.53 1.62
CA GLN A 76 9.00 -1.05 0.31
C GLN A 76 7.74 -0.16 0.40
N THR A 77 6.71 -0.61 1.12
CA THR A 77 5.49 0.20 1.30
C THR A 77 5.80 1.54 1.97
N ILE A 78 6.63 1.56 3.02
CA ILE A 78 7.02 2.79 3.72
C ILE A 78 7.81 3.73 2.79
N ARG A 79 8.73 3.20 1.99
CA ARG A 79 9.50 4.00 1.00
C ARG A 79 8.58 4.65 -0.03
N LEU A 80 7.61 3.90 -0.56
CA LEU A 80 6.62 4.44 -1.50
C LEU A 80 5.74 5.49 -0.83
N ALA A 81 5.25 5.24 0.39
CA ALA A 81 4.45 6.20 1.14
C ALA A 81 5.22 7.51 1.37
N SER A 82 6.50 7.42 1.76
CA SER A 82 7.39 8.57 1.94
C SER A 82 7.58 9.37 0.64
N HIS A 83 7.77 8.69 -0.50
CA HIS A 83 7.88 9.35 -1.79
C HIS A 83 6.62 10.14 -2.16
N HIS A 84 5.44 9.53 -1.98
CA HIS A 84 4.15 10.19 -2.24
C HIS A 84 3.88 11.34 -1.26
N ALA A 85 4.26 11.19 0.01
CA ALA A 85 4.16 12.25 1.02
C ALA A 85 5.07 13.45 0.69
N ALA A 86 6.28 13.21 0.19
CA ALA A 86 7.18 14.28 -0.24
C ALA A 86 6.62 15.05 -1.46
N ALA A 87 5.94 14.34 -2.38
CA ALA A 87 5.27 14.95 -3.53
C ALA A 87 3.99 15.71 -3.14
N TRP A 88 3.31 15.28 -2.08
CA TRP A 88 2.13 15.94 -1.54
C TRP A 88 2.41 17.39 -1.13
N ASN A 89 3.51 17.61 -0.40
CA ASN A 89 3.89 18.95 0.08
C ASN A 89 4.27 19.94 -1.02
N LYS A 90 4.34 19.50 -2.28
CA LYS A 90 4.69 20.33 -3.45
C LYS A 90 3.48 20.68 -4.33
N SER A 91 2.27 20.25 -3.99
CA SER A 91 1.05 20.32 -4.83
C SER A 91 -0.08 21.16 -4.22
#